data_AF-A0A7M7NAL5-F1
#
_entry.id   AF-A0A7M7NAL5-F1
#
_cell.length_a   1.000
_cell.length_b   1.000
_cell.length_c   1.000
_cell.angle_alpha   90.00
_cell.angle_beta   90.00
_cell.angle_gamma   90.00
#
_symmetry.space_group_name_H-M   'P 1'
#
loop_
_entity.id
_entity.type
_entity.pdbx_description
1 polymer ?
#
loop_
_entity_poly.entity_id
_entity_poly.type
_entity_poly.pdbx_seq_one_letter_code
_entity_poly.pdbx_strand_id
1 'polypeptide(L)'
;MTSKMGVIQLFICLGVILHIGPLFSSATSPGIQAVFNHTYSGNVSAGNEKLYTFTHNTSMDEAIRFQFLSEDAVPDFPILLVVKQTRSVLSYTVPYVSPDGQKYGSVSKTLCPDSSNLNASVEETIIVVVSTSSAIEVNFTLTGMFVDDFNLQSNKNITFLSDPSAPQYYQYEFPEGVDMVMVRAKSPDKACAYLSVQNAKCPILDGVSTVRYNEGFFQTMTKQAAITVTRDMFNGSDLFFVVVVVHSTNAMCDNTFKTLSPLEAAHYTGSSKQTKNVTLTVERTLDSKF
;
A
#
# COMPACT_ATOMS: atom_id res chain seq x y z
N MET A 1 30.86 -22.07 -91.57
CA MET A 1 30.06 -20.82 -91.54
C MET A 1 29.43 -20.70 -90.16
N THR A 2 29.87 -19.66 -89.42
CA THR A 2 29.17 -18.88 -88.36
C THR A 2 28.48 -19.64 -87.20
N SER A 3 29.03 -19.68 -85.96
CA SER A 3 29.06 -18.62 -84.90
C SER A 3 27.68 -18.45 -84.22
N LYS A 4 27.43 -18.38 -82.90
CA LYS A 4 28.19 -18.16 -81.64
C LYS A 4 27.23 -18.37 -80.43
N MET A 5 27.79 -18.63 -79.23
CA MET A 5 27.37 -18.20 -77.84
C MET A 5 25.92 -18.46 -77.36
N GLY A 6 25.60 -18.87 -76.12
CA GLY A 6 26.31 -18.99 -74.85
C GLY A 6 25.30 -18.82 -73.69
N VAL A 7 25.74 -19.15 -72.47
CA VAL A 7 25.17 -18.86 -71.13
C VAL A 7 24.44 -20.02 -70.42
N ILE A 8 25.12 -20.45 -69.35
CA ILE A 8 24.72 -21.36 -68.26
C ILE A 8 23.92 -20.56 -67.22
N GLN A 9 22.83 -21.11 -66.69
CA GLN A 9 22.23 -20.58 -65.47
C GLN A 9 21.68 -21.71 -64.58
N LEU A 10 22.31 -21.85 -63.43
CA LEU A 10 22.04 -22.78 -62.34
C LEU A 10 21.04 -22.11 -61.38
N PHE A 11 19.86 -22.71 -61.14
CA PHE A 11 18.93 -22.25 -60.11
C PHE A 11 18.82 -23.32 -59.01
N ILE A 12 19.43 -23.02 -57.86
CA ILE A 12 19.24 -23.72 -56.58
C ILE A 12 18.19 -22.91 -55.81
N CYS A 13 17.03 -23.49 -55.52
CA CYS A 13 16.08 -22.93 -54.55
C CYS A 13 16.23 -23.62 -53.20
N LEU A 14 16.79 -22.88 -52.23
CA LEU A 14 16.72 -23.18 -50.80
C LEU A 14 15.28 -22.99 -50.30
N GLY A 15 14.69 -24.01 -49.68
CA GLY A 15 13.50 -23.87 -48.84
C GLY A 15 13.88 -23.99 -47.37
N VAL A 16 14.00 -22.84 -46.68
CA VAL A 16 14.07 -22.79 -45.21
C VAL A 16 12.74 -22.22 -44.73
N ILE A 17 11.93 -23.06 -44.09
CA ILE A 17 10.69 -22.64 -43.42
C ILE A 17 11.08 -22.10 -42.04
N LEU A 18 11.06 -20.77 -41.87
CA LEU A 18 11.12 -20.13 -40.56
C LEU A 18 9.73 -20.21 -39.92
N HIS A 19 9.59 -20.99 -38.84
CA HIS A 19 8.46 -20.85 -37.93
C HIS A 19 8.64 -19.57 -37.11
N ILE A 20 7.96 -18.50 -37.56
CA ILE A 20 7.80 -17.27 -36.79
C ILE A 20 6.76 -17.58 -35.71
N GLY A 21 7.20 -17.94 -34.51
CA GLY A 21 6.34 -17.89 -33.32
C GLY A 21 5.90 -16.44 -33.09
N PRO A 22 4.68 -16.19 -32.59
CA PRO A 22 4.24 -14.83 -32.35
C PRO A 22 5.14 -14.19 -31.27
N LEU A 23 5.89 -13.15 -31.69
CA LEU A 23 6.48 -12.19 -30.77
C LEU A 23 5.32 -11.48 -30.07
N PHE A 24 5.00 -11.90 -28.85
CA PHE A 24 4.25 -11.06 -27.91
C PHE A 24 5.13 -9.86 -27.56
N SER A 25 5.03 -8.80 -28.35
CA SER A 25 5.56 -7.49 -27.98
C SER A 25 4.58 -6.91 -26.97
N SER A 26 4.87 -7.04 -25.67
CA SER A 26 4.22 -6.25 -24.64
C SER A 26 4.54 -4.78 -24.93
N ALA A 27 3.61 -4.07 -25.58
CA ALA A 27 3.72 -2.64 -25.80
C ALA A 27 3.67 -1.97 -24.43
N THR A 28 4.83 -1.63 -23.87
CA THR A 28 4.92 -0.85 -22.64
C THR A 28 4.28 0.50 -22.95
N SER A 29 3.15 0.81 -22.32
CA SER A 29 2.48 2.08 -22.54
C SER A 29 3.47 3.22 -22.22
N PRO A 30 3.58 4.28 -23.05
CA PRO A 30 4.39 5.43 -22.69
C PRO A 30 3.91 5.97 -21.35
N GLY A 31 4.83 6.06 -20.38
CA GLY A 31 4.51 6.44 -19.00
C GLY A 31 3.91 7.84 -18.90
N ILE A 32 2.91 8.01 -18.04
CA ILE A 32 2.27 9.29 -17.73
C ILE A 32 3.10 9.98 -16.65
N GLN A 33 3.58 11.20 -16.94
CA GLN A 33 4.14 12.07 -15.90
C GLN A 33 3.00 12.64 -15.06
N ALA A 34 2.95 12.24 -13.79
CA ALA A 34 1.86 12.50 -12.88
C ALA A 34 2.26 13.48 -11.77
N VAL A 35 1.26 14.18 -11.23
CA VAL A 35 1.43 15.15 -10.14
C VAL A 35 0.56 14.74 -8.95
N PHE A 36 1.01 15.10 -7.75
CA PHE A 36 0.24 14.87 -6.53
C PHE A 36 -1.03 15.74 -6.48
N ASN A 37 -2.00 15.32 -5.66
CA ASN A 37 -3.30 15.95 -5.48
C ASN A 37 -4.12 16.08 -6.78
N HIS A 38 -3.84 15.21 -7.75
CA HIS A 38 -4.60 15.07 -8.97
C HIS A 38 -5.13 13.64 -9.11
N THR A 39 -6.41 13.51 -9.47
CA THR A 39 -7.06 12.22 -9.70
C THR A 39 -6.99 11.87 -11.19
N TYR A 40 -6.33 10.77 -11.49
CA TYR A 40 -6.24 10.20 -12.84
C TYR A 40 -7.29 9.12 -13.02
N SER A 41 -8.10 9.22 -14.07
CA SER A 41 -9.00 8.15 -14.50
C SER A 41 -8.36 7.39 -15.67
N GLY A 42 -8.46 6.07 -15.65
CA GLY A 42 -7.88 5.22 -16.69
C GLY A 42 -8.59 3.87 -16.79
N ASN A 43 -8.16 3.07 -17.77
CA ASN A 43 -8.59 1.69 -17.94
C ASN A 43 -7.38 0.77 -18.16
N VAL A 44 -7.51 -0.48 -17.74
CA VAL A 44 -6.51 -1.54 -17.96
C VAL A 44 -7.17 -2.82 -18.45
N SER A 45 -6.41 -3.62 -19.18
CA SER A 45 -6.78 -4.97 -19.63
C SER A 45 -5.52 -5.83 -19.76
N ALA A 46 -5.67 -7.13 -20.04
CA ALA A 46 -4.54 -8.07 -20.18
C ALA A 46 -3.47 -7.64 -21.20
N GLY A 47 -3.82 -6.79 -22.17
CA GLY A 47 -2.90 -6.26 -23.18
C GLY A 47 -2.51 -4.80 -23.00
N ASN A 48 -3.00 -4.12 -21.96
CA ASN A 48 -2.81 -2.68 -21.75
C ASN A 48 -2.66 -2.38 -20.25
N GLU A 49 -1.41 -2.22 -19.82
CA GLU A 49 -1.05 -1.67 -18.52
C GLU A 49 -0.92 -0.14 -18.58
N LYS A 50 -0.97 0.51 -17.42
CA LYS A 50 -0.68 1.94 -17.27
C LYS A 50 0.49 2.14 -16.32
N LEU A 51 1.36 3.08 -16.68
CA LEU A 51 2.49 3.50 -15.84
C LEU A 51 2.35 4.99 -15.54
N TYR A 52 2.42 5.35 -14.26
CA TYR A 52 2.44 6.73 -13.77
C TYR A 52 3.77 6.99 -13.05
N THR A 53 4.42 8.11 -13.36
CA THR A 53 5.67 8.53 -12.74
C THR A 53 5.41 9.79 -11.94
N PHE A 54 5.71 9.77 -10.64
CA PHE A 54 5.64 10.92 -9.75
C PHE A 54 7.05 11.30 -9.33
N THR A 55 7.29 12.60 -9.23
CA THR A 55 8.54 13.16 -8.74
C THR A 55 8.29 13.89 -7.43
N HIS A 56 9.08 13.59 -6.42
CA HIS A 56 8.97 14.19 -5.09
C HIS A 56 10.35 14.57 -4.54
N ASN A 57 10.47 15.74 -3.93
CA ASN A 57 11.67 16.10 -3.18
C ASN A 57 11.53 15.55 -1.76
N THR A 58 12.30 14.52 -1.41
CA THR A 58 12.17 13.84 -0.12
C THR A 58 12.37 14.82 1.04
N SER A 59 11.34 14.96 1.89
CA SER A 59 11.45 15.58 3.21
C SER A 59 11.05 14.55 4.29
N MET A 60 11.67 14.63 5.47
CA MET A 60 11.35 13.74 6.62
C MET A 60 9.92 13.98 7.17
N ASP A 61 9.27 15.05 6.73
CA ASP A 61 7.99 15.52 7.26
C ASP A 61 6.77 15.09 6.43
N GLU A 62 7.01 14.47 5.28
CA GLU A 62 5.96 14.18 4.32
C GLU A 62 5.92 12.68 4.01
N ALA A 63 4.78 12.04 4.30
CA ALA A 63 4.49 10.72 3.78
C ALA A 63 3.54 10.81 2.58
N ILE A 64 3.73 9.92 1.62
CA ILE A 64 2.91 9.86 0.41
C ILE A 64 1.89 8.75 0.55
N ARG A 65 0.63 9.04 0.23
CA ARG A 65 -0.46 8.07 0.22
C ARG A 65 -1.04 7.97 -1.18
N PHE A 66 -1.22 6.74 -1.64
CA PHE A 66 -1.94 6.46 -2.87
C PHE A 66 -3.32 5.89 -2.58
N GLN A 67 -4.33 6.48 -3.19
CA GLN A 67 -5.70 5.99 -3.21
C GLN A 67 -6.01 5.46 -4.61
N PHE A 68 -6.55 4.26 -4.65
CA PHE A 68 -7.04 3.63 -5.87
C PHE A 68 -8.48 3.19 -5.68
N LEU A 69 -9.29 3.41 -6.72
CA LEU A 69 -10.70 3.00 -6.75
C LEU A 69 -10.99 2.31 -8.07
N SER A 70 -11.70 1.19 -8.00
CA SER A 70 -12.30 0.54 -9.16
C SER A 70 -13.60 -0.15 -8.75
N GLU A 71 -14.71 0.25 -9.36
CA GLU A 71 -16.00 -0.40 -9.17
C GLU A 71 -16.14 -1.64 -10.08
N ASP A 72 -15.46 -1.62 -11.23
CA ASP A 72 -15.51 -2.67 -12.24
C ASP A 72 -14.63 -3.88 -11.89
N ALA A 73 -13.58 -3.69 -11.08
CA ALA A 73 -12.64 -4.76 -10.74
C ALA A 73 -13.31 -5.88 -9.92
N VAL A 74 -12.98 -7.12 -10.27
CA VAL A 74 -13.49 -8.33 -9.60
C VAL A 74 -12.34 -9.14 -9.00
N PRO A 75 -12.55 -9.86 -7.88
CA PRO A 75 -11.49 -10.65 -7.24
C PRO A 75 -10.82 -11.71 -8.13
N ASP A 76 -11.55 -12.27 -9.11
CA ASP A 76 -11.02 -13.31 -10.01
C ASP A 76 -10.01 -12.75 -11.03
N PHE A 77 -10.18 -11.47 -11.40
CA PHE A 77 -9.30 -10.73 -12.30
C PHE A 77 -9.04 -9.33 -11.72
N PRO A 78 -8.29 -9.25 -10.61
CA PRO A 78 -8.11 -7.98 -9.92
C PRO A 78 -7.20 -7.06 -10.73
N ILE A 79 -7.26 -5.77 -10.42
CA ILE A 79 -6.21 -4.83 -10.78
C ILE A 79 -5.04 -5.05 -9.81
N LEU A 80 -3.86 -5.36 -10.33
CA LEU A 80 -2.60 -5.40 -9.60
C LEU A 80 -1.94 -4.03 -9.66
N LEU A 81 -1.66 -3.49 -8.48
CA LEU A 81 -0.96 -2.24 -8.28
C LEU A 81 0.44 -2.53 -7.76
N VAL A 82 1.44 -1.93 -8.42
CA VAL A 82 2.83 -1.98 -7.98
C VAL A 82 3.32 -0.54 -7.85
N VAL A 83 3.66 -0.14 -6.63
CA VAL A 83 4.25 1.16 -6.35
C VAL A 83 5.71 0.94 -6.00
N LYS A 84 6.60 1.39 -6.88
CA LYS A 84 8.05 1.29 -6.74
C LYS A 84 8.61 2.64 -6.30
N GLN A 85 9.30 2.63 -5.17
CA GLN A 85 10.18 3.67 -4.67
C GLN A 85 11.64 3.30 -4.97
N THR A 86 12.58 4.17 -4.62
CA THR A 86 14.02 3.90 -4.83
C THR A 86 14.50 2.66 -4.08
N ARG A 87 13.99 2.44 -2.86
CA ARG A 87 14.44 1.38 -1.95
C ARG A 87 13.36 0.40 -1.51
N SER A 88 12.11 0.62 -1.94
CA SER A 88 10.97 -0.18 -1.51
C SER A 88 10.05 -0.44 -2.69
N VAL A 89 9.32 -1.54 -2.61
CA VAL A 89 8.21 -1.83 -3.51
C VAL A 89 7.03 -2.29 -2.69
N LEU A 90 5.88 -1.69 -2.94
CA LEU A 90 4.61 -2.07 -2.36
C LEU A 90 3.73 -2.62 -3.48
N SER A 91 3.06 -3.74 -3.23
CA SER A 91 2.08 -4.28 -4.17
C SER A 91 0.82 -4.75 -3.47
N TYR A 92 -0.32 -4.52 -4.12
CA TYR A 92 -1.64 -4.90 -3.62
C TYR A 92 -2.66 -4.94 -4.76
N THR A 93 -3.82 -5.54 -4.49
CA THR A 93 -4.88 -5.71 -5.49
C THR A 93 -6.08 -4.82 -5.20
N VAL A 94 -6.74 -4.35 -6.26
CA VAL A 94 -8.08 -3.77 -6.22
C VAL A 94 -9.02 -4.70 -7.01
N PRO A 95 -10.12 -5.19 -6.41
CA PRO A 95 -10.53 -4.95 -5.03
C PRO A 95 -9.58 -5.59 -3.99
N TYR A 96 -9.51 -5.00 -2.80
CA TYR A 96 -8.96 -5.68 -1.63
C TYR A 96 -10.00 -6.65 -1.08
N VAL A 97 -9.57 -7.86 -0.74
CA VAL A 97 -10.39 -8.89 -0.11
C VAL A 97 -9.83 -9.15 1.28
N SER A 98 -10.63 -8.88 2.32
CA SER A 98 -10.22 -9.14 3.69
C SER A 98 -10.14 -10.65 3.98
N PRO A 99 -9.45 -11.08 5.05
CA PRO A 99 -9.43 -12.48 5.46
C PRO A 99 -10.83 -13.07 5.73
N ASP A 100 -11.81 -12.24 6.05
CA ASP A 100 -13.21 -12.63 6.28
C ASP A 100 -14.04 -12.66 4.98
N GLY A 101 -13.42 -12.48 3.81
CA GLY A 101 -14.08 -12.51 2.50
C GLY A 101 -14.81 -11.22 2.11
N GLN A 102 -14.53 -10.10 2.77
CA GLN A 102 -15.16 -8.81 2.49
C GLN A 102 -14.42 -8.05 1.37
N LYS A 103 -15.16 -7.60 0.35
CA LYS A 103 -14.61 -6.92 -0.84
C LYS A 103 -14.66 -5.39 -0.70
N TYR A 104 -13.54 -4.74 -0.99
CA TYR A 104 -13.37 -3.28 -1.01
C TYR A 104 -12.86 -2.84 -2.39
N GLY A 105 -13.68 -2.07 -3.13
CA GLY A 105 -13.31 -1.52 -4.44
C GLY A 105 -12.40 -0.29 -4.36
N SER A 106 -12.21 0.25 -3.16
CA SER A 106 -11.26 1.32 -2.86
C SER A 106 -10.14 0.74 -2.01
N VAL A 107 -8.89 1.12 -2.27
CA VAL A 107 -7.73 0.76 -1.46
C VAL A 107 -6.84 1.98 -1.32
N SER A 108 -6.42 2.28 -0.10
CA SER A 108 -5.49 3.39 0.14
C SER A 108 -4.32 2.94 0.99
N LYS A 109 -3.10 3.23 0.54
CA LYS A 109 -1.86 2.83 1.23
C LYS A 109 -0.90 4.00 1.31
N THR A 110 -0.31 4.18 2.50
CA THR A 110 0.77 5.14 2.72
C THR A 110 2.09 4.45 2.45
N LEU A 111 2.98 5.10 1.72
CA LEU A 111 4.32 4.64 1.42
C LEU A 111 5.22 4.84 2.64
N CYS A 112 6.06 3.84 2.89
CA CYS A 112 7.05 3.95 3.96
C CYS A 112 8.05 5.06 3.60
N PRO A 113 8.27 6.05 4.49
CA PRO A 113 9.26 7.09 4.24
C PRO A 113 10.66 6.47 4.21
N ASP A 114 11.48 6.85 3.23
CA ASP A 114 12.87 6.41 3.15
C ASP A 114 13.72 7.23 4.14
N SER A 115 14.05 6.65 5.29
CA SER A 115 14.83 7.30 6.35
C SER A 115 16.35 7.27 6.12
N SER A 116 16.83 6.79 4.96
CA SER A 116 18.23 6.39 4.80
C SER A 116 19.23 7.46 4.35
N ASN A 117 18.83 8.72 4.10
CA ASN A 117 19.77 9.81 3.74
C ASN A 117 19.41 11.16 4.39
N LEU A 118 19.87 11.32 5.63
CA LEU A 118 19.63 12.44 6.56
C LEU A 118 20.24 13.81 6.17
N ASN A 119 20.78 14.04 4.96
CA ASN A 119 21.60 15.23 4.71
C ASN A 119 21.35 16.00 3.40
N ALA A 120 20.41 15.58 2.54
CA ALA A 120 20.04 16.34 1.35
C ALA A 120 18.61 16.00 0.91
N SER A 121 17.85 17.01 0.46
CA SER A 121 16.63 16.78 -0.31
C SER A 121 17.01 16.10 -1.63
N VAL A 122 16.74 14.79 -1.73
CA VAL A 122 16.96 14.05 -2.97
C VAL A 122 15.63 14.01 -3.72
N GLU A 123 15.70 14.31 -5.02
CA GLU A 123 14.56 14.09 -5.91
C GLU A 123 14.35 12.57 -6.05
N GLU A 124 13.27 12.06 -5.45
CA GLU A 124 12.86 10.67 -5.57
C GLU A 124 11.82 10.51 -6.68
N THR A 125 12.00 9.46 -7.48
CA THR A 125 11.03 9.04 -8.50
C THR A 125 10.21 7.86 -7.99
N ILE A 126 8.89 8.00 -8.01
CA ILE A 126 7.94 6.95 -7.65
C ILE A 126 7.23 6.48 -8.91
N ILE A 127 7.27 5.18 -9.16
CA ILE A 127 6.64 4.56 -10.33
C ILE A 127 5.45 3.73 -9.86
N VAL A 128 4.28 4.03 -10.40
CA VAL A 128 3.04 3.29 -10.17
C VAL A 128 2.68 2.53 -11.44
N VAL A 129 2.64 1.21 -11.36
CA VAL A 129 2.18 0.33 -12.44
C VAL A 129 0.79 -0.20 -12.08
N VAL A 130 -0.15 -0.05 -13.00
CA VAL A 130 -1.52 -0.54 -12.92
C VAL A 130 -1.72 -1.56 -14.02
N SER A 131 -2.08 -2.78 -13.67
CA SER A 131 -2.26 -3.89 -14.62
C SER A 131 -3.38 -4.82 -14.18
N THR A 132 -3.91 -5.64 -15.10
CA THR A 132 -4.88 -6.68 -14.79
C THR A 132 -4.77 -7.81 -15.82
N SER A 133 -5.17 -9.03 -15.44
CA SER A 133 -5.32 -10.15 -16.37
C SER A 133 -6.71 -10.22 -17.01
N SER A 134 -7.60 -9.28 -16.70
CA SER A 134 -8.94 -9.22 -17.30
C SER A 134 -8.87 -9.04 -18.83
N ALA A 135 -9.61 -9.87 -19.56
CA ALA A 135 -9.77 -9.73 -21.00
C ALA A 135 -10.64 -8.52 -21.40
N ILE A 136 -11.47 -8.03 -20.47
CA ILE A 136 -12.34 -6.86 -20.63
C ILE A 136 -11.68 -5.67 -19.94
N GLU A 137 -11.87 -4.47 -20.49
CA GLU A 137 -11.39 -3.24 -19.88
C GLU A 137 -12.00 -3.03 -18.48
N VAL A 138 -11.13 -2.72 -17.52
CA VAL A 138 -11.50 -2.41 -16.14
C VAL A 138 -11.13 -0.97 -15.86
N ASN A 139 -12.10 -0.13 -15.49
CA ASN A 139 -11.85 1.27 -15.18
C ASN A 139 -11.34 1.43 -13.76
N PHE A 140 -10.48 2.43 -13.55
CA PHE A 140 -9.97 2.80 -12.24
C PHE A 140 -9.73 4.29 -12.13
N THR A 141 -9.61 4.77 -10.89
CA THR A 141 -9.02 6.06 -10.58
C THR A 141 -7.81 5.91 -9.65
N LEU A 142 -6.83 6.79 -9.83
CA LEU A 142 -5.59 6.85 -9.05
C LEU A 142 -5.37 8.29 -8.57
N THR A 143 -5.13 8.45 -7.26
CA THR A 143 -4.74 9.73 -6.66
C THR A 143 -3.55 9.51 -5.74
N GLY A 144 -2.46 10.23 -5.97
CA GLY A 144 -1.34 10.35 -5.03
C GLY A 144 -1.48 11.65 -4.24
N MET A 145 -1.31 11.61 -2.92
CA MET A 145 -1.44 12.77 -2.03
C MET A 145 -0.40 12.72 -0.90
N PHE A 146 -0.15 13.86 -0.26
CA PHE A 146 0.62 13.91 0.98
C PHE A 146 -0.28 13.62 2.18
N VAL A 147 0.30 13.01 3.22
CA VAL A 147 -0.39 12.75 4.49
C VAL A 147 -0.18 13.93 5.42
N ASP A 148 -1.28 14.59 5.75
CA ASP A 148 -1.29 15.69 6.72
C ASP A 148 -0.89 15.20 8.12
N ASP A 149 -0.11 16.02 8.84
CA ASP A 149 0.35 15.74 10.21
C ASP A 149 0.99 14.34 10.36
N PHE A 150 1.74 13.88 9.35
CA PHE A 150 2.38 12.55 9.39
C PHE A 150 3.28 12.36 10.62
N ASN A 151 4.03 13.41 10.99
CA ASN A 151 4.78 13.48 12.24
C ASN A 151 3.87 13.96 13.39
N LEU A 152 3.59 13.06 14.32
CA LEU A 152 2.78 13.31 15.50
C LEU A 152 3.49 14.26 16.46
N GLN A 153 2.74 15.24 16.95
CA GLN A 153 3.20 16.15 18.00
C GLN A 153 2.66 15.72 19.36
N SER A 154 3.50 15.87 20.40
CA SER A 154 3.10 15.56 21.77
C SER A 154 1.91 16.43 22.21
N ASN A 155 0.90 15.80 22.82
CA ASN A 155 -0.33 16.42 23.31
C ASN A 155 -1.17 17.12 22.23
N LYS A 156 -0.92 16.85 20.94
CA LYS A 156 -1.78 17.27 19.83
C LYS A 156 -2.64 16.10 19.40
N ASN A 157 -3.94 16.36 19.25
CA ASN A 157 -4.86 15.38 18.68
C ASN A 157 -4.84 15.48 17.16
N ILE A 158 -4.72 14.35 16.48
CA ILE A 158 -5.07 14.24 15.06
C ILE A 158 -6.31 13.37 14.93
N THR A 159 -7.10 13.56 13.88
CA THR A 159 -8.30 12.77 13.62
C THR A 159 -8.32 12.32 12.17
N PHE A 160 -8.59 11.03 11.94
CA PHE A 160 -8.57 10.44 10.62
C PHE A 160 -9.59 9.30 10.49
N LEU A 161 -9.99 9.02 9.25
CA LEU A 161 -10.79 7.86 8.91
C LEU A 161 -9.88 6.70 8.49
N SER A 162 -10.16 5.52 9.05
CA SER A 162 -9.53 4.26 8.68
C SER A 162 -10.59 3.21 8.37
N ASP A 163 -10.27 2.31 7.45
CA ASP A 163 -11.09 1.15 7.10
C ASP A 163 -10.17 -0.03 6.74
N PRO A 164 -10.69 -1.27 6.58
CA PRO A 164 -9.86 -2.45 6.36
C PRO A 164 -8.98 -2.41 5.10
N SER A 165 -9.37 -1.63 4.09
CA SER A 165 -8.65 -1.42 2.83
C SER A 165 -7.85 -0.11 2.79
N ALA A 166 -8.02 0.73 3.82
CA ALA A 166 -7.36 2.02 3.95
C ALA A 166 -6.75 2.20 5.36
N PRO A 167 -5.81 1.32 5.78
CA PRO A 167 -5.13 1.48 7.06
C PRO A 167 -4.35 2.80 7.09
N GLN A 168 -4.09 3.28 8.31
CA GLN A 168 -3.42 4.55 8.57
C GLN A 168 -2.24 4.33 9.51
N TYR A 169 -1.14 5.02 9.28
CA TYR A 169 -0.05 5.10 10.24
C TYR A 169 0.63 6.46 10.21
N TYR A 170 1.27 6.78 11.33
CA TYR A 170 1.92 8.05 11.60
C TYR A 170 3.25 7.81 12.30
N GLN A 171 4.17 8.75 12.20
CA GLN A 171 5.47 8.70 12.84
C GLN A 171 5.46 9.53 14.12
N TYR A 172 6.22 9.11 15.13
CA TYR A 172 6.51 9.92 16.31
C TYR A 172 8.00 9.83 16.64
N GLU A 173 8.58 10.98 16.99
CA GLU A 173 9.93 11.08 17.52
C GLU A 173 9.86 11.47 18.99
N PHE A 174 10.60 10.75 19.85
CA PHE A 174 10.72 11.10 21.25
C PHE A 174 11.41 12.46 21.42
N PRO A 175 10.76 13.45 22.05
CA PRO A 175 11.41 14.73 22.36
C PRO A 175 12.62 14.55 23.26
N GLU A 176 13.56 15.50 23.23
CA GLU A 176 14.71 15.49 24.13
C GLU A 176 14.27 15.42 25.60
N GLY A 177 14.91 14.52 26.37
CA GLY A 177 14.65 14.33 27.80
C GLY A 177 13.33 13.61 28.15
N VAL A 178 12.60 13.07 27.16
CA VAL A 178 11.37 12.28 27.39
C VAL A 178 11.63 10.81 27.14
N ASP A 179 11.61 9.97 28.16
CA ASP A 179 11.91 8.53 28.00
C ASP A 179 10.67 7.65 27.93
N MET A 180 9.48 8.22 28.19
CA MET A 180 8.22 7.50 28.18
C MET A 180 7.08 8.38 27.67
N VAL A 181 6.26 7.79 26.81
CA VAL A 181 5.05 8.39 26.26
C VAL A 181 3.91 7.38 26.26
N MET A 182 2.67 7.87 26.20
CA MET A 182 1.48 7.05 26.06
C MET A 182 0.77 7.40 24.76
N VAL A 183 0.75 6.44 23.84
CA VAL A 183 0.00 6.52 22.59
C VAL A 183 -1.45 6.15 22.90
N ARG A 184 -2.38 7.07 22.65
CA ARG A 184 -3.80 6.89 22.95
C ARG A 184 -4.64 7.08 21.69
N ALA A 185 -5.47 6.08 21.39
CA ALA A 185 -6.48 6.16 20.33
C ALA A 185 -7.88 6.14 20.95
N LYS A 186 -8.76 7.02 20.47
CA LYS A 186 -10.19 7.11 20.83
C LYS A 186 -11.04 7.17 19.58
N SER A 187 -12.27 6.70 19.65
CA SER A 187 -13.20 6.71 18.53
C SER A 187 -14.64 6.59 19.01
N PRO A 188 -15.59 7.33 18.41
CA PRO A 188 -17.02 7.13 18.67
C PRO A 188 -17.53 5.81 18.09
N ASP A 189 -16.89 5.31 17.03
CA ASP A 189 -17.29 4.11 16.30
C ASP A 189 -16.90 2.84 17.05
N LYS A 190 -17.74 1.81 16.93
CA LYS A 190 -17.55 0.50 17.58
C LYS A 190 -16.86 -0.54 16.70
N ALA A 191 -16.49 -0.19 15.46
CA ALA A 191 -15.74 -1.08 14.57
C ALA A 191 -14.50 -1.62 15.29
N CYS A 192 -14.17 -2.89 15.11
CA CYS A 192 -13.00 -3.45 15.77
C CYS A 192 -11.72 -3.00 15.06
N ALA A 193 -10.68 -2.66 15.81
CA ALA A 193 -9.40 -2.26 15.24
C ALA A 193 -8.21 -2.68 16.11
N TYR A 194 -7.05 -2.78 15.49
CA TYR A 194 -5.78 -2.81 16.19
C TYR A 194 -5.16 -1.42 16.23
N LEU A 195 -4.66 -1.04 17.40
CA LEU A 195 -3.67 0.02 17.60
C LEU A 195 -2.32 -0.67 17.79
N SER A 196 -1.31 -0.32 17.01
CA SER A 196 0.02 -0.90 17.10
C SER A 196 1.10 0.17 17.12
N VAL A 197 2.17 -0.10 17.86
CA VAL A 197 3.41 0.69 17.85
C VAL A 197 4.52 -0.20 17.31
N GLN A 198 5.18 0.23 16.25
CA GLN A 198 6.20 -0.51 15.52
C GLN A 198 7.50 0.28 15.44
N ASN A 199 8.63 -0.40 15.35
CA ASN A 199 9.92 0.25 15.09
C ASN A 199 9.84 1.08 13.78
N ALA A 200 10.57 2.19 13.70
CA ALA A 200 10.63 3.03 12.51
C ALA A 200 11.47 2.39 11.37
N LYS A 201 11.06 1.19 10.94
CA LYS A 201 11.73 0.38 9.91
C LYS A 201 10.71 -0.15 8.91
N CYS A 202 11.03 -0.01 7.63
CA CYS A 202 10.24 -0.63 6.56
C CYS A 202 10.56 -2.13 6.45
N PRO A 203 9.58 -2.98 6.10
CA PRO A 203 8.19 -2.68 5.77
C PRO A 203 7.30 -2.46 7.01
N ILE A 204 6.29 -1.60 6.87
CA ILE A 204 5.27 -1.37 7.91
C ILE A 204 4.21 -2.46 7.82
N LEU A 205 3.84 -3.03 8.97
CA LEU A 205 2.81 -4.06 9.03
C LEU A 205 1.46 -3.42 9.29
N ASP A 206 0.74 -3.14 8.21
CA ASP A 206 -0.52 -2.41 8.20
C ASP A 206 -1.74 -3.28 7.83
N GLY A 207 -1.56 -4.60 7.78
CA GLY A 207 -2.61 -5.58 7.52
C GLY A 207 -3.13 -6.26 8.79
N VAL A 208 -4.41 -6.61 8.82
CA VAL A 208 -5.04 -7.26 10.00
C VAL A 208 -4.39 -8.61 10.35
N SER A 209 -3.85 -9.32 9.36
CA SER A 209 -3.10 -10.56 9.56
C SER A 209 -1.66 -10.26 9.96
N THR A 210 -1.02 -9.25 9.39
CA THR A 210 0.42 -9.00 9.54
C THR A 210 0.78 -8.22 10.80
N VAL A 211 -0.07 -7.30 11.25
CA VAL A 211 0.21 -6.40 12.39
C VAL A 211 0.54 -7.12 13.70
N ARG A 212 0.15 -8.39 13.82
CA ARG A 212 0.41 -9.23 15.00
C ARG A 212 1.72 -10.02 14.94
N TYR A 213 2.36 -10.12 13.78
CA TYR A 213 3.46 -11.07 13.53
C TYR A 213 4.86 -10.49 13.78
N ASN A 214 5.02 -9.30 14.39
CA ASN A 214 6.34 -8.65 14.49
C ASN A 214 6.61 -7.91 15.81
N GLU A 215 7.87 -7.45 15.96
CA GLU A 215 8.58 -6.79 17.08
C GLU A 215 7.91 -5.55 17.74
N GLY A 216 6.64 -5.28 17.44
CA GLY A 216 5.88 -4.16 17.98
C GLY A 216 4.86 -4.58 19.05
N PHE A 217 4.31 -3.58 19.73
CA PHE A 217 3.22 -3.78 20.69
C PHE A 217 1.91 -3.49 19.99
N PHE A 218 0.86 -4.25 20.30
CA PHE A 218 -0.47 -3.97 19.78
C PHE A 218 -1.53 -4.13 20.87
N GLN A 219 -2.64 -3.41 20.69
CA GLN A 219 -3.82 -3.49 21.51
C GLN A 219 -5.04 -3.57 20.59
N THR A 220 -6.02 -4.37 21.01
CA THR A 220 -7.31 -4.44 20.34
C THR A 220 -8.20 -3.33 20.88
N MET A 221 -8.92 -2.62 20.02
CA MET A 221 -9.76 -1.50 20.42
C MET A 221 -11.15 -1.56 19.78
N THR A 222 -12.18 -1.37 20.61
CA THR A 222 -13.53 -1.04 20.17
C THR A 222 -13.72 0.47 20.15
N LYS A 223 -13.61 1.16 21.29
CA LYS A 223 -13.74 2.63 21.39
C LYS A 223 -12.43 3.33 21.76
N GLN A 224 -11.57 2.68 22.51
CA GLN A 224 -10.30 3.25 22.95
C GLN A 224 -9.25 2.17 23.16
N ALA A 225 -7.99 2.54 22.97
CA ALA A 225 -6.83 1.78 23.41
C ALA A 225 -5.69 2.75 23.76
N ALA A 226 -4.78 2.30 24.59
CA ALA A 226 -3.55 3.02 24.88
C ALA A 226 -2.38 2.06 25.00
N ILE A 227 -1.20 2.49 24.54
CA ILE A 227 0.06 1.76 24.64
C ILE A 227 1.08 2.71 25.25
N THR A 228 1.65 2.33 26.39
CA THR A 228 2.82 3.01 26.95
C THR A 228 4.05 2.55 26.18
N VAL A 229 4.87 3.52 25.77
CA VAL A 229 6.05 3.32 24.95
C VAL A 229 7.23 3.99 25.65
N THR A 230 8.30 3.24 25.88
CA THR A 230 9.56 3.73 26.43
C THR A 230 10.63 3.76 25.35
N ARG A 231 11.58 4.70 25.46
CA ARG A 231 12.61 4.93 24.44
C ARG A 231 13.49 3.71 24.19
N ASP A 232 13.72 2.88 25.21
CA ASP A 232 14.51 1.65 25.13
C ASP A 232 13.84 0.52 24.32
N MET A 233 12.52 0.59 24.07
CA MET A 233 11.78 -0.42 23.30
C MET A 233 12.23 -0.52 21.83
N PHE A 234 12.89 0.50 21.27
CA PHE A 234 13.26 0.55 19.85
C PHE A 234 14.76 0.55 19.57
N ASN A 235 15.55 -0.17 20.38
CA ASN A 235 16.97 -0.44 20.12
C ASN A 235 17.80 0.83 19.81
N GLY A 236 17.50 1.94 20.49
CA GLY A 236 18.21 3.22 20.32
C GLY A 236 17.71 4.11 19.18
N SER A 237 16.60 3.77 18.52
CA SER A 237 15.88 4.72 17.67
C SER A 237 14.95 5.57 18.50
N ASP A 238 14.99 6.89 18.28
CA ASP A 238 14.04 7.82 18.86
C ASP A 238 12.71 7.86 18.10
N LEU A 239 12.60 7.09 17.00
CA LEU A 239 11.45 7.08 16.10
C LEU A 239 10.66 5.77 16.21
N PHE A 240 9.34 5.89 16.16
CA PHE A 240 8.44 4.74 16.00
C PHE A 240 7.23 5.11 15.15
N PHE A 241 6.59 4.09 14.58
CA PHE A 241 5.33 4.23 13.86
C PHE A 241 4.16 3.81 14.72
N VAL A 242 3.09 4.60 14.70
CA VAL A 242 1.78 4.25 15.25
C VAL A 242 0.85 3.85 14.12
N VAL A 243 0.41 2.60 14.13
CA VAL A 243 -0.40 1.99 13.07
C VAL A 243 -1.80 1.69 13.59
N VAL A 244 -2.82 2.04 12.80
CA VAL A 244 -4.22 1.72 13.09
C VAL A 244 -4.83 0.93 11.93
N VAL A 245 -5.25 -0.30 12.23
CA VAL A 245 -5.82 -1.24 11.25
C VAL A 245 -7.23 -1.63 11.68
N VAL A 246 -8.22 -1.36 10.85
CA VAL A 246 -9.63 -1.71 11.12
C VAL A 246 -9.91 -3.13 10.61
N HIS A 247 -10.65 -3.91 11.37
CA HIS A 247 -11.11 -5.23 10.94
C HIS A 247 -12.34 -5.13 10.03
N SER A 248 -12.51 -6.12 9.15
CA SER A 248 -13.74 -6.25 8.37
C SER A 248 -14.97 -6.64 9.20
N THR A 249 -14.74 -7.21 10.38
CA THR A 249 -15.75 -7.73 11.30
C THR A 249 -15.40 -7.38 12.76
N ASN A 250 -16.39 -7.42 13.66
CA ASN A 250 -16.15 -7.17 15.09
C ASN A 250 -15.72 -8.42 15.87
N ALA A 251 -15.55 -9.58 15.20
CA ALA A 251 -15.36 -10.87 15.86
C ALA A 251 -14.16 -10.90 16.82
N MET A 252 -13.08 -10.18 16.48
CA MET A 252 -11.89 -10.05 17.33
C MET A 252 -12.17 -9.29 18.63
N CYS A 253 -13.03 -8.27 18.60
CA CYS A 253 -13.38 -7.48 19.77
C CYS A 253 -14.47 -8.12 20.61
N ASP A 254 -15.42 -8.80 19.96
CA ASP A 254 -16.54 -9.49 20.61
C ASP A 254 -16.12 -10.87 21.17
N ASN A 255 -14.87 -11.29 20.92
CA ASN A 255 -14.34 -12.62 21.25
C ASN A 255 -15.18 -13.78 20.68
N THR A 256 -15.79 -13.54 19.51
CA THR A 256 -16.64 -14.51 18.80
C THR A 256 -15.91 -15.15 17.61
N PHE A 257 -14.57 -15.16 17.67
CA PHE A 257 -13.73 -15.68 16.59
C PHE A 257 -14.04 -17.16 16.36
N LYS A 258 -14.72 -17.46 15.25
CA LYS A 258 -14.82 -18.82 14.74
C LYS A 258 -13.48 -19.14 14.08
N THR A 259 -12.90 -20.28 14.43
CA THR A 259 -11.72 -20.83 13.76
C THR A 259 -11.98 -20.79 12.25
N LEU A 260 -11.16 -20.05 11.51
CA LEU A 260 -11.29 -19.94 10.06
C LEU A 260 -11.15 -21.34 9.47
N SER A 261 -12.23 -21.87 8.89
CA SER A 261 -12.12 -23.00 7.98
C SER A 261 -11.29 -22.54 6.77
N PRO A 262 -10.51 -23.45 6.12
CA PRO A 262 -9.97 -23.16 4.80
C PRO A 262 -11.06 -22.55 3.94
N LEU A 263 -10.73 -21.52 3.18
CA LEU A 263 -11.65 -20.74 2.35
C LEU A 263 -12.26 -21.67 1.27
N GLU A 264 -13.21 -22.51 1.66
CA GLU A 264 -13.97 -23.38 0.76
C GLU A 264 -14.86 -22.47 -0.08
N ALA A 265 -14.53 -22.38 -1.38
CA ALA A 265 -15.23 -21.64 -2.43
C ALA A 265 -15.79 -20.29 -1.95
N ALA A 266 -14.97 -19.23 -2.05
CA ALA A 266 -15.28 -17.85 -1.69
C ALA A 266 -16.75 -17.44 -1.96
N HIS A 267 -17.61 -17.64 -0.96
CA HIS A 267 -18.80 -16.83 -0.84
C HIS A 267 -18.32 -15.46 -0.38
N TYR A 268 -17.96 -14.61 -1.35
CA TYR A 268 -17.72 -13.20 -1.11
C TYR A 268 -18.97 -12.63 -0.43
N THR A 269 -18.91 -12.48 0.88
CA THR A 269 -19.97 -11.83 1.64
C THR A 269 -19.95 -10.35 1.27
N GLY A 270 -21.10 -9.79 0.90
CA GLY A 270 -21.20 -8.44 0.30
C GLY A 270 -20.50 -7.34 1.13
N SER A 271 -20.10 -6.24 0.49
CA SER A 271 -19.22 -5.20 1.04
C SER A 271 -19.57 -4.70 2.45
N SER A 272 -18.78 -5.11 3.45
CA SER A 272 -18.76 -4.58 4.80
C SER A 272 -18.10 -3.20 4.80
N LYS A 273 -18.88 -2.17 5.13
CA LYS A 273 -18.42 -0.79 5.21
C LYS A 273 -17.89 -0.43 6.61
N GLN A 274 -17.15 -1.34 7.26
CA GLN A 274 -16.52 -0.98 8.54
C GLN A 274 -15.57 0.19 8.31
N THR A 275 -15.88 1.30 8.95
CA THR A 275 -15.01 2.47 9.00
C THR A 275 -14.88 2.89 10.45
N LYS A 276 -13.79 3.60 10.74
CA LYS A 276 -13.49 4.06 12.09
C LYS A 276 -12.86 5.43 12.03
N ASN A 277 -13.55 6.41 12.61
CA ASN A 277 -13.02 7.72 12.86
C ASN A 277 -12.21 7.70 14.16
N VAL A 278 -10.90 7.87 14.06
CA VAL A 278 -9.96 7.71 15.17
C VAL A 278 -9.32 9.05 15.50
N THR A 279 -9.41 9.44 16.77
CA THR A 279 -8.62 10.52 17.35
C THR A 279 -7.39 9.90 18.02
N LEU A 280 -6.20 10.26 17.54
CA LEU A 280 -4.92 9.78 18.04
C LEU A 280 -4.17 10.91 18.75
N THR A 281 -3.56 10.59 19.88
CA THR A 281 -2.76 11.52 20.70
C THR A 281 -1.56 10.78 21.29
N VAL A 282 -0.42 11.45 21.39
CA VAL A 282 0.74 10.97 22.16
C VAL A 282 0.93 11.87 23.37
N GLU A 283 0.69 11.34 24.56
CA GLU A 283 0.74 12.07 25.83
C GLU A 283 2.07 11.77 26.54
N ARG A 284 2.68 12.79 27.17
CA ARG A 284 3.81 12.53 28.09
C ARG A 284 3.27 11.87 29.35
N THR A 285 3.89 10.78 29.78
CA THR A 285 3.66 10.24 31.12
C THR A 285 4.50 11.04 32.10
N LEU A 286 3.94 11.43 33.25
CA LEU A 286 4.72 12.11 34.29
C LEU A 286 5.90 11.22 34.69
N ASP A 287 7.12 11.77 34.65
CA ASP A 287 8.31 11.11 35.17
C ASP A 287 8.08 10.74 36.63
N SER A 288 8.00 9.44 36.95
CA SER A 288 8.20 8.99 38.32
C SER A 288 9.70 9.03 38.63
N LYS A 289 10.28 10.22 38.72
CA LYS A 289 11.53 10.39 39.48
C LYS A 289 11.17 10.39 40.95
N PHE A 290 11.09 9.19 41.53
CA PHE A 290 11.28 8.98 42.96
C PHE A 290 12.77 8.86 43.27
#